data_AF-A0A101WMX9-F1
#
_entry.id   AF-A0A101WMX9-F1
#
_cell.length_a   1.000
_cell.length_b   1.000
_cell.length_c   1.000
_cell.angle_alpha   90.00
_cell.angle_beta   90.00
_cell.angle_gamma   90.00
#
_symmetry.space_group_name_H-M   'P 1'
#
loop_
_entity.id
_entity.type
_entity.pdbx_description
1 polymer ?
#
loop_
_entity_poly.entity_id
_entity_poly.type
_entity_poly.pdbx_seq_one_letter_code
_entity_poly.pdbx_strand_id
1 'polypeptide(L)'
;MKIQIDFRFIEIFLELDSLKEFLSSIKEQETFLSKARWEELLEKIELKSLQDDEAEWNIASQKYHHLTEHVYPKALRGSFIVSLWATFESSITEIAKFIQTRKEIELKLSDLRSSNILDQFKKYFVHILNFDLMISDDSWTKFEEVYLIRNCFAHTNGRIDALKQNDRDRLFKVKRASSDICEMYDYVFLEKVFIQNSFNLVNTELRRIIELVRQWDDKV
;
A
#
# COMPACT_ATOMS: atom_id res chain seq x y z
N MET A 1 -36.05 20.76 -2.96
CA MET A 1 -34.58 20.55 -2.99
C MET A 1 -34.32 19.38 -3.92
N LYS A 2 -33.71 19.60 -5.10
CA LYS A 2 -33.29 18.50 -5.98
C LYS A 2 -31.89 18.07 -5.53
N ILE A 3 -31.74 16.82 -5.13
CA ILE A 3 -30.43 16.22 -4.88
C ILE A 3 -29.83 15.94 -6.26
N GLN A 4 -28.71 16.60 -6.59
CA GLN A 4 -27.91 16.28 -7.75
C GLN A 4 -26.87 15.25 -7.33
N ILE A 5 -26.99 14.02 -7.84
CA ILE A 5 -26.06 12.93 -7.55
C ILE A 5 -25.04 12.88 -8.68
N ASP A 6 -23.75 13.02 -8.35
CA ASP A 6 -22.65 12.85 -9.29
C ASP A 6 -22.07 11.44 -9.19
N PHE A 7 -22.24 10.66 -10.26
CA PHE A 7 -21.78 9.28 -10.35
C PHE A 7 -20.35 9.14 -10.91
N ARG A 8 -19.70 10.24 -11.33
CA ARG A 8 -18.31 10.19 -11.83
C ARG A 8 -17.41 9.64 -10.73
N PHE A 9 -16.60 8.63 -11.05
CA PHE A 9 -15.61 8.02 -10.16
C PHE A 9 -16.16 7.36 -8.90
N ILE A 10 -17.45 6.97 -8.88
CA ILE A 10 -18.07 6.34 -7.71
C ILE A 10 -17.32 5.07 -7.26
N GLU A 11 -16.85 4.26 -8.21
CA GLU A 11 -16.10 3.03 -7.93
C GLU A 11 -14.80 3.33 -7.16
N ILE A 12 -14.08 4.40 -7.51
CA ILE A 12 -12.86 4.82 -6.79
C ILE A 12 -13.17 5.08 -5.30
N PHE A 13 -14.32 5.70 -4.99
CA PHE A 13 -14.71 5.94 -3.60
C PHE A 13 -15.05 4.64 -2.87
N LEU A 14 -15.76 3.71 -3.53
CA LEU A 14 -16.10 2.40 -2.96
C LEU A 14 -14.85 1.54 -2.70
N GLU A 15 -13.88 1.58 -3.61
CA GLU A 15 -12.58 0.90 -3.44
C GLU A 15 -11.79 1.49 -2.26
N LEU A 16 -11.76 2.83 -2.12
CA LEU A 16 -11.11 3.49 -0.99
C LEU A 16 -11.78 3.16 0.35
N ASP A 17 -13.11 3.10 0.38
CA ASP A 17 -13.86 2.70 1.57
C ASP A 17 -13.60 1.23 1.92
N SER A 18 -13.55 0.34 0.92
CA SER A 18 -13.17 -1.07 1.09
C SER A 18 -11.74 -1.24 1.63
N LEU A 19 -10.79 -0.44 1.13
CA LEU A 19 -9.42 -0.43 1.66
C LEU A 19 -9.36 0.10 3.09
N LYS A 20 -10.21 1.07 3.45
CA LYS A 20 -10.32 1.56 4.83
C LYS A 20 -10.79 0.46 5.77
N GLU A 21 -11.78 -0.32 5.36
CA GLU A 21 -12.27 -1.48 6.11
C GLU A 21 -11.19 -2.56 6.23
N PHE A 22 -10.46 -2.83 5.13
CA PHE A 22 -9.34 -3.75 5.17
C PHE A 22 -8.29 -3.28 6.19
N LEU A 23 -7.87 -2.01 6.13
CA LEU A 23 -6.93 -1.43 7.08
C LEU A 23 -7.39 -1.58 8.54
N SER A 24 -8.66 -1.30 8.84
CA SER A 24 -9.20 -1.46 10.20
C SER A 24 -9.20 -2.93 10.65
N SER A 25 -9.45 -3.86 9.73
CA SER A 25 -9.51 -5.29 10.04
C SER A 25 -8.13 -5.91 10.31
N ILE A 26 -7.02 -5.33 9.81
CA ILE A 26 -5.67 -5.91 9.95
C ILE A 26 -5.33 -6.19 11.42
N LYS A 27 -5.66 -5.27 12.34
CA LYS A 27 -5.37 -5.46 13.77
C LYS A 27 -6.16 -6.63 14.35
N GLU A 28 -7.42 -6.76 13.96
CA GLU A 28 -8.28 -7.85 14.42
C GLU A 28 -7.80 -9.19 13.87
N GLN A 29 -7.39 -9.23 12.60
CA GLN A 29 -6.80 -10.41 11.97
C GLN A 29 -5.47 -10.83 12.64
N GLU A 30 -4.57 -9.88 12.91
CA GLU A 30 -3.32 -10.15 13.65
C GLU A 30 -3.62 -10.76 15.03
N THR A 31 -4.61 -10.21 15.73
CA THR A 31 -5.00 -10.66 17.07
C THR A 31 -5.62 -12.05 17.03
N PHE A 32 -6.55 -12.27 16.08
CA PHE A 32 -7.21 -13.55 15.87
C PHE A 32 -6.21 -14.67 15.55
N LEU A 33 -5.30 -14.42 14.60
CA LEU A 33 -4.27 -15.38 14.22
C LEU A 33 -3.32 -15.68 15.38
N SER A 34 -2.93 -14.66 16.15
CA SER A 34 -2.06 -14.84 17.31
C SER A 34 -2.72 -15.66 18.41
N LYS A 35 -4.03 -15.44 18.65
CA LYS A 35 -4.81 -16.22 19.61
C LYS A 35 -4.96 -17.68 19.17
N ALA A 36 -5.33 -17.92 17.92
CA ALA A 36 -5.46 -19.27 17.37
C ALA A 36 -4.14 -20.07 17.48
N ARG A 37 -2.99 -19.43 17.18
CA ARG A 37 -1.68 -20.07 17.35
C ARG A 37 -1.28 -20.32 18.79
N TRP A 38 -1.73 -19.47 19.70
CA TRP A 38 -1.49 -19.68 21.12
C TRP A 38 -2.29 -20.89 21.63
N GLU A 39 -3.55 -21.01 21.23
CA GLU A 39 -4.40 -22.16 21.56
C GLU A 39 -3.81 -23.47 21.01
N GLU A 40 -3.35 -23.50 19.76
CA GLU A 40 -2.63 -24.66 19.19
C GLU A 40 -1.34 -25.02 19.93
N LEU A 41 -0.65 -24.03 20.52
CA LEU A 41 0.55 -24.26 21.30
C LEU A 41 0.18 -24.88 22.66
N LEU A 42 -0.84 -24.35 23.34
CA LEU A 42 -1.34 -24.88 24.61
C LEU A 42 -1.79 -26.34 24.49
N GLU A 43 -2.55 -26.68 23.44
CA GLU A 43 -3.01 -28.05 23.20
C GLU A 43 -1.83 -29.03 23.05
N LYS A 44 -0.76 -28.60 22.37
CA LYS A 44 0.46 -29.42 22.24
C LYS A 44 1.18 -29.60 23.56
N ILE A 45 1.18 -28.58 24.43
CA ILE A 45 1.77 -28.69 25.76
C ILE A 45 1.01 -29.73 26.58
N GLU A 46 -0.33 -29.67 26.58
CA GLU A 46 -1.19 -30.58 27.34
C GLU A 46 -1.12 -32.02 26.82
N LEU A 47 -1.10 -32.22 25.50
CA LEU A 47 -1.12 -33.57 24.89
C LEU A 47 0.22 -34.29 24.93
N LYS A 48 1.35 -33.58 24.94
CA LYS A 48 2.68 -34.18 24.79
C LYS A 48 3.58 -34.05 26.02
N SER A 49 3.09 -33.47 27.12
CA SER A 49 3.94 -33.10 28.27
C SER A 49 5.17 -32.29 27.85
N LEU A 50 5.04 -31.39 26.87
CA LEU A 50 6.17 -30.59 26.35
C LEU A 50 6.88 -29.77 27.42
N GLN A 51 6.26 -29.56 28.58
CA GLN A 51 6.89 -28.91 29.72
C GLN A 51 8.10 -29.70 30.27
N ASP A 52 8.12 -31.02 30.11
CA ASP A 52 9.22 -31.87 30.55
C ASP A 52 10.33 -32.00 29.50
N ASP A 53 10.06 -31.60 28.24
CA ASP A 53 11.03 -31.51 27.15
C ASP A 53 11.32 -30.03 26.81
N GLU A 54 12.30 -29.47 27.53
CA GLU A 54 12.74 -28.08 27.37
C GLU A 54 13.13 -27.75 25.92
N ALA A 55 13.67 -28.72 25.16
CA ALA A 55 14.09 -28.50 23.78
C ALA A 55 12.86 -28.35 22.85
N GLU A 56 11.87 -29.23 22.97
CA GLU A 56 10.64 -29.12 22.19
C GLU A 56 9.83 -27.85 22.55
N TRP A 57 9.78 -27.49 23.84
CA TRP A 57 9.16 -26.24 24.29
C TRP A 57 9.82 -25.00 23.66
N ASN A 58 11.14 -24.91 23.72
CA ASN A 58 11.88 -23.79 23.16
C ASN A 58 11.64 -23.63 21.65
N ILE A 59 11.63 -24.73 20.90
CA ILE A 59 11.34 -24.70 19.45
C ILE A 59 9.91 -24.22 19.19
N ALA A 60 8.94 -24.73 19.95
CA ALA A 60 7.53 -24.39 19.77
C ALA A 60 7.24 -22.92 20.11
N SER A 61 7.83 -22.41 21.20
CA SER A 61 7.75 -21.00 21.60
C SER A 61 8.39 -20.08 20.56
N GLN A 62 9.61 -20.38 20.09
CA GLN A 62 10.26 -19.59 19.04
C GLN A 62 9.44 -19.55 17.75
N LYS A 63 8.83 -20.67 17.35
CA LYS A 63 7.95 -20.72 16.19
C LYS A 63 6.71 -19.85 16.37
N TYR A 64 6.10 -19.86 17.56
CA TYR A 64 4.97 -18.99 17.87
C TYR A 64 5.35 -17.52 17.73
N HIS A 65 6.41 -17.07 18.41
CA HIS A 65 6.89 -15.68 18.33
C HIS A 65 7.23 -15.28 16.90
N HIS A 66 7.90 -16.14 16.14
CA HIS A 66 8.22 -15.85 14.75
C HIS A 66 6.95 -15.67 13.89
N LEU A 67 5.91 -16.48 14.11
CA LEU A 67 4.67 -16.33 13.36
C LEU A 67 3.95 -15.02 13.70
N THR A 68 3.79 -14.73 14.99
CA THR A 68 2.95 -13.62 15.47
C THR A 68 3.62 -12.26 15.35
N GLU A 69 4.93 -12.18 15.57
CA GLU A 69 5.68 -10.92 15.54
C GLU A 69 6.25 -10.63 14.15
N HIS A 70 6.41 -11.65 13.30
CA HIS A 70 7.06 -11.48 12.00
C HIS A 70 6.18 -11.89 10.82
N VAL A 71 5.73 -13.13 10.76
CA VAL A 71 5.07 -13.65 9.55
C VAL A 71 3.72 -12.97 9.30
N TYR A 72 2.86 -12.86 10.32
CA TYR A 72 1.52 -12.28 10.14
C TYR A 72 1.54 -10.77 9.87
N PRO A 73 2.25 -9.94 10.65
CA PRO A 73 2.33 -8.51 10.36
C PRO A 73 2.86 -8.24 8.95
N LYS A 74 3.93 -8.93 8.54
CA LYS A 74 4.51 -8.78 7.20
C LYS A 74 3.50 -9.13 6.10
N ALA A 75 2.83 -10.28 6.22
CA ALA A 75 1.88 -10.73 5.20
C ALA A 75 0.67 -9.80 5.08
N LEU A 76 0.06 -9.43 6.21
CA LEU A 76 -1.15 -8.61 6.24
C LEU A 76 -0.88 -7.16 5.82
N ARG A 77 0.18 -6.55 6.37
CA ARG A 77 0.51 -5.14 6.08
C ARG A 77 1.14 -4.99 4.68
N GLY A 78 1.94 -5.97 4.26
CA GLY A 78 2.52 -6.01 2.92
C GLY A 78 1.46 -6.15 1.83
N SER A 79 0.50 -7.07 2.00
CA SER A 79 -0.63 -7.22 1.08
C SER A 79 -1.50 -5.96 1.03
N PHE A 80 -1.73 -5.30 2.17
CA PHE A 80 -2.42 -4.02 2.21
C PHE A 80 -1.75 -2.94 1.35
N ILE A 81 -0.43 -2.75 1.47
CA ILE A 81 0.30 -1.76 0.65
C ILE A 81 0.23 -2.09 -0.85
N VAL A 82 0.30 -3.36 -1.22
CA VAL A 82 0.17 -3.79 -2.62
C VAL A 82 -1.23 -3.44 -3.15
N SER A 83 -2.29 -3.78 -2.42
CA SER A 83 -3.66 -3.46 -2.80
C SER A 83 -3.92 -1.95 -2.87
N LEU A 84 -3.46 -1.20 -1.85
CA LEU A 84 -3.58 0.25 -1.79
C LEU A 84 -2.97 0.93 -3.02
N TRP A 85 -1.77 0.51 -3.40
CA TRP A 85 -1.10 1.06 -4.58
C TRP A 85 -1.80 0.68 -5.88
N ALA A 86 -2.29 -0.56 -5.99
CA ALA A 86 -3.02 -1.00 -7.18
C ALA A 86 -4.27 -0.14 -7.39
N THR A 87 -5.03 0.14 -6.31
CA THR A 87 -6.16 1.07 -6.35
C THR A 87 -5.73 2.47 -6.78
N PHE A 88 -4.63 3.01 -6.22
CA PHE A 88 -4.11 4.31 -6.63
C PHE A 88 -3.76 4.37 -8.12
N GLU A 89 -3.02 3.37 -8.62
CA GLU A 89 -2.58 3.31 -10.01
C GLU A 89 -3.77 3.18 -10.98
N SER A 90 -4.74 2.33 -10.65
CA SER A 90 -5.98 2.17 -11.39
C SER A 90 -6.78 3.47 -11.42
N SER A 91 -6.97 4.10 -10.25
CA SER A 91 -7.73 5.34 -10.09
C SER A 91 -7.13 6.48 -10.91
N ILE A 92 -5.82 6.70 -10.83
CA ILE A 92 -5.15 7.75 -11.62
C ILE A 92 -5.26 7.45 -13.11
N THR A 93 -5.18 6.19 -13.52
CA THR A 93 -5.35 5.78 -14.93
C THR A 93 -6.77 6.04 -15.42
N GLU A 94 -7.79 5.74 -14.62
CA GLU A 94 -9.19 6.03 -14.93
C GLU A 94 -9.42 7.54 -15.09
N ILE A 95 -8.92 8.34 -14.14
CA ILE A 95 -9.00 9.79 -14.19
C ILE A 95 -8.31 10.34 -15.45
N ALA A 96 -7.12 9.84 -15.76
CA ALA A 96 -6.37 10.25 -16.94
C ALA A 96 -7.14 9.93 -18.24
N LYS A 97 -7.76 8.75 -18.32
CA LYS A 97 -8.59 8.31 -19.46
C LYS A 97 -9.86 9.15 -19.60
N PHE A 98 -10.48 9.53 -18.48
CA PHE A 98 -11.64 10.42 -18.48
C PHE A 98 -11.29 11.78 -19.11
N ILE A 99 -10.23 12.43 -18.62
CA ILE A 99 -9.77 13.73 -19.14
C ILE A 99 -9.35 13.60 -20.62
N GLN A 100 -8.61 12.55 -20.96
CA GLN A 100 -8.19 12.27 -22.34
C GLN A 100 -9.41 12.23 -23.29
N THR A 101 -10.45 11.51 -22.90
CA THR A 101 -11.68 11.35 -23.70
C THR A 101 -12.41 12.67 -23.85
N ARG A 102 -12.52 13.45 -22.77
CA ARG A 102 -13.15 14.78 -22.78
C ARG A 102 -12.40 15.80 -23.63
N LYS A 103 -11.08 15.69 -23.71
CA LYS A 103 -10.23 16.55 -24.55
C LYS A 103 -10.00 16.01 -25.97
N GLU A 104 -10.59 14.85 -26.31
CA GLU A 104 -10.40 14.17 -27.60
C GLU A 104 -8.92 13.94 -27.97
N ILE A 105 -8.09 13.63 -26.97
CA ILE A 105 -6.65 13.38 -27.17
C ILE A 105 -6.41 11.93 -27.58
N GLU A 106 -5.76 11.69 -28.71
CA GLU A 106 -5.48 10.34 -29.20
C GLU A 106 -4.42 9.60 -28.38
N LEU A 107 -3.36 10.31 -27.95
CA LEU A 107 -2.22 9.71 -27.24
C LEU A 107 -2.64 9.21 -25.86
N LYS A 108 -2.40 7.93 -25.56
CA LYS A 108 -2.74 7.29 -24.29
C LYS A 108 -1.59 7.34 -23.30
N LEU A 109 -1.92 7.20 -22.02
CA LEU A 109 -0.93 7.07 -20.95
C LEU A 109 0.08 5.94 -21.20
N SER A 110 -0.40 4.80 -21.72
CA SER A 110 0.40 3.63 -22.07
C SER A 110 1.43 3.88 -23.18
N ASP A 111 1.24 4.91 -23.98
CA ASP A 111 2.11 5.20 -25.13
C ASP A 111 3.39 5.95 -24.69
N LEU A 112 3.42 6.48 -23.46
CA LEU A 112 4.56 7.21 -22.93
C LEU A 112 5.58 6.27 -22.31
N ARG A 113 6.84 6.37 -22.73
CA ARG A 113 7.96 5.73 -22.02
C ARG A 113 8.40 6.61 -20.85
N SER A 114 8.62 6.01 -19.69
CA SER A 114 9.08 6.70 -18.48
C SER A 114 9.87 5.77 -17.58
N SER A 115 10.59 6.36 -16.63
CA SER A 115 11.49 5.62 -15.72
C SER A 115 10.72 4.76 -14.71
N ASN A 116 9.55 5.23 -14.30
CA ASN A 116 8.59 4.53 -13.45
C ASN A 116 7.18 5.09 -13.68
N ILE A 117 6.18 4.49 -13.03
CA ILE A 117 4.77 4.85 -13.21
C ILE A 117 4.42 6.26 -12.70
N LEU A 118 5.06 6.74 -11.63
CA LEU A 118 4.82 8.10 -11.11
C LEU A 118 5.35 9.17 -12.06
N ASP A 119 6.55 8.97 -12.61
CA ASP A 119 7.13 9.80 -13.65
C ASP A 119 6.24 9.81 -14.91
N GLN A 120 5.69 8.64 -15.28
CA GLN A 120 4.74 8.53 -16.39
C GLN A 120 3.46 9.34 -16.13
N PHE A 121 2.87 9.21 -14.95
CA PHE A 121 1.69 9.97 -14.56
C PHE A 121 1.97 11.48 -14.61
N LYS A 122 3.05 11.93 -13.97
CA LYS A 122 3.42 13.36 -13.95
C LYS A 122 3.57 13.93 -15.36
N LYS A 123 4.30 13.23 -16.24
CA LYS A 123 4.48 13.65 -17.63
C LYS A 123 3.18 13.68 -18.42
N TYR A 124 2.34 12.65 -18.26
CA TYR A 124 1.09 12.55 -19.01
C TYR A 124 0.11 13.67 -18.62
N PHE A 125 -0.12 13.86 -17.32
CA PHE A 125 -1.03 14.90 -16.84
C PHE A 125 -0.56 16.31 -17.24
N VAL A 126 0.73 16.62 -17.03
CA VAL A 126 1.26 17.96 -17.30
C VAL A 126 1.41 18.21 -18.81
N HIS A 127 2.06 17.32 -19.56
CA HIS A 127 2.48 17.62 -20.92
C HIS A 127 1.50 17.16 -22.00
N ILE A 128 0.66 16.15 -21.72
CA ILE A 128 -0.28 15.60 -22.70
C ILE A 128 -1.69 16.10 -22.39
N LEU A 129 -2.16 15.87 -21.17
CA LEU A 129 -3.50 16.29 -20.77
C LEU A 129 -3.57 17.79 -20.48
N ASN A 130 -2.45 18.50 -20.31
CA ASN A 130 -2.41 19.90 -19.86
C ASN A 130 -3.36 20.11 -18.67
N PHE A 131 -3.20 19.27 -17.65
CA PHE A 131 -4.00 19.24 -16.43
C PHE A 131 -3.06 19.07 -15.24
N ASP A 132 -3.02 20.05 -14.36
CA ASP A 132 -2.21 19.98 -13.14
C ASP A 132 -2.97 19.25 -12.04
N LEU A 133 -2.39 18.15 -11.55
CA LEU A 133 -2.92 17.40 -10.41
C LEU A 133 -2.83 18.18 -9.10
N MET A 134 -2.05 19.26 -9.04
CA MET A 134 -1.84 20.10 -7.86
C MET A 134 -1.37 19.30 -6.64
N ILE A 135 -0.57 18.25 -6.87
CA ILE A 135 0.05 17.43 -5.82
C ILE A 135 1.32 18.14 -5.34
N SER A 136 1.45 18.33 -4.03
CA SER A 136 2.62 18.97 -3.43
C SER A 136 3.90 18.12 -3.59
N ASP A 137 5.07 18.76 -3.57
CA ASP A 137 6.36 18.04 -3.64
C ASP A 137 6.55 17.06 -2.45
N ASP A 138 6.01 17.39 -1.27
CA ASP A 138 6.00 16.51 -0.10
C ASP A 138 5.11 15.27 -0.34
N SER A 139 3.90 15.47 -0.88
CA SER A 139 3.01 14.35 -1.26
C SER A 139 3.66 13.47 -2.33
N TRP A 140 4.34 14.06 -3.33
CA TRP A 140 5.10 13.30 -4.33
C TRP A 140 6.20 12.46 -3.72
N THR A 141 6.99 13.04 -2.81
CA THR A 141 8.05 12.33 -2.09
C THR A 141 7.48 11.12 -1.35
N LYS A 142 6.36 11.30 -0.64
CA LYS A 142 5.68 10.20 0.07
C LYS A 142 5.13 9.14 -0.89
N PHE A 143 4.60 9.51 -2.05
CA PHE A 143 4.19 8.54 -3.07
C PHE A 143 5.37 7.70 -3.57
N GLU A 144 6.55 8.31 -3.76
CA GLU A 144 7.75 7.57 -4.14
C GLU A 144 8.19 6.55 -3.07
N GLU A 145 8.03 6.90 -1.79
CA GLU A 145 8.28 5.98 -0.67
C GLU A 145 7.29 4.80 -0.68
N VAL A 146 5.98 5.07 -0.79
CA VAL A 146 4.96 4.02 -0.86
C VAL A 146 5.18 3.13 -2.09
N TYR A 147 5.53 3.71 -3.25
CA TYR A 147 5.85 2.96 -4.46
C TYR A 147 7.04 2.03 -4.28
N LEU A 148 8.11 2.51 -3.66
CA LEU A 148 9.31 1.73 -3.38
C LEU A 148 8.99 0.53 -2.48
N ILE A 149 8.26 0.78 -1.38
CA ILE A 149 7.85 -0.27 -0.44
C ILE A 149 6.93 -1.28 -1.12
N ARG A 150 5.94 -0.81 -1.89
CA ARG A 150 5.06 -1.69 -2.68
C ARG A 150 5.86 -2.58 -3.61
N ASN A 151 6.85 -2.05 -4.34
CA ASN A 151 7.66 -2.84 -5.25
C ASN A 151 8.46 -3.92 -4.53
N CYS A 152 8.98 -3.60 -3.34
CA CYS A 152 9.63 -4.60 -2.49
C CYS A 152 8.67 -5.74 -2.13
N PHE A 153 7.45 -5.44 -1.70
CA PHE A 153 6.47 -6.49 -1.39
C PHE A 153 5.98 -7.26 -2.62
N ALA A 154 5.62 -6.57 -3.70
CA ALA A 154 5.06 -7.21 -4.89
C ALA A 154 6.06 -8.12 -5.61
N HIS A 155 7.35 -7.77 -5.65
CA HIS A 155 8.34 -8.52 -6.41
C HIS A 155 9.21 -9.45 -5.57
N THR A 156 9.41 -9.13 -4.29
CA THR A 156 10.34 -9.87 -3.42
C THR A 156 9.69 -10.36 -2.13
N ASN A 157 8.39 -10.12 -1.94
CA ASN A 157 7.69 -10.44 -0.69
C ASN A 157 8.38 -9.82 0.55
N GLY A 158 8.92 -8.60 0.37
CA GLY A 158 9.63 -7.87 1.42
C GLY A 158 11.09 -8.29 1.64
N ARG A 159 11.66 -9.16 0.80
CA ARG A 159 13.04 -9.64 0.94
C ARG A 159 14.06 -8.62 0.44
N ILE A 160 14.89 -8.10 1.35
CA ILE A 160 15.90 -7.09 1.06
C ILE A 160 17.05 -7.68 0.23
N ASP A 161 17.43 -8.93 0.51
CA ASP A 161 18.48 -9.67 -0.19
C ASP A 161 18.17 -9.87 -1.68
N ALA A 162 16.89 -9.95 -2.03
CA ALA A 162 16.39 -10.09 -3.40
C ALA A 162 16.21 -8.75 -4.15
N LEU A 163 16.34 -7.61 -3.48
CA LEU A 163 16.25 -6.29 -4.13
C LEU A 163 17.48 -6.00 -4.99
N LYS A 164 17.24 -5.29 -6.10
CA LYS A 164 18.31 -4.66 -6.89
C LYS A 164 19.04 -3.62 -6.04
N GLN A 165 20.33 -3.42 -6.30
CA GLN A 165 21.18 -2.51 -5.50
C GLN A 165 20.57 -1.10 -5.36
N ASN A 166 20.08 -0.52 -6.45
CA ASN A 166 19.48 0.82 -6.42
C ASN A 166 18.22 0.89 -5.52
N ASP A 167 17.34 -0.11 -5.59
CA ASP A 167 16.13 -0.15 -4.77
C ASP A 167 16.48 -0.38 -3.29
N ARG A 168 17.50 -1.20 -3.03
CA ARG A 168 18.05 -1.41 -1.67
C ARG A 168 18.63 -0.13 -1.09
N ASP A 169 19.41 0.62 -1.87
CA ASP A 169 20.00 1.89 -1.44
C ASP A 169 18.92 2.95 -1.13
N ARG A 170 17.88 3.01 -1.97
CA ARG A 170 16.72 3.87 -1.73
C ARG A 170 15.97 3.46 -0.47
N LEU A 171 15.74 2.16 -0.26
CA LEU A 171 15.07 1.64 0.93
C LEU A 171 15.81 2.03 2.20
N PHE A 172 17.15 1.91 2.21
CA PHE A 172 17.95 2.32 3.36
C PHE A 172 17.91 3.82 3.63
N LYS A 173 17.76 4.66 2.61
CA LYS A 173 17.56 6.11 2.81
C LYS A 173 16.22 6.38 3.48
N VAL A 174 15.13 5.77 2.99
CA VAL A 174 13.78 5.93 3.57
C VAL A 174 13.74 5.42 5.01
N LYS A 175 14.33 4.25 5.29
CA LYS A 175 14.44 3.68 6.64
C LYS A 175 15.17 4.60 7.62
N ARG A 176 16.21 5.33 7.18
CA ARG A 176 16.92 6.29 8.04
C ARG A 176 16.09 7.54 8.35
N ALA A 177 15.14 7.87 7.48
CA ALA A 177 14.27 9.03 7.63
C ALA A 177 12.98 8.73 8.41
N SER A 178 12.56 7.46 8.48
CA SER A 178 11.31 7.05 9.13
C SER A 178 11.51 5.85 10.07
N SER A 179 10.98 5.97 11.30
CA SER A 179 10.88 4.87 12.25
C SER A 179 9.79 3.86 11.90
N ASP A 180 8.95 4.15 10.90
CA ASP A 180 7.78 3.33 10.58
C ASP A 180 8.13 2.13 9.66
N ILE A 181 9.39 2.04 9.22
CA ILE A 181 9.93 0.96 8.41
C ILE A 181 11.12 0.35 9.14
N CYS A 182 11.00 -0.94 9.46
CA CYS A 182 12.01 -1.72 10.17
C CYS A 182 12.62 -2.78 9.25
N GLU A 183 13.79 -3.28 9.65
CA GLU A 183 14.44 -4.41 9.01
C GLU A 183 14.68 -5.48 10.06
N MET A 184 14.32 -6.72 9.74
CA MET A 184 14.59 -7.86 10.60
C MET A 184 14.76 -9.12 9.74
N TYR A 185 15.85 -9.85 9.97
CA TYR A 185 16.21 -11.08 9.23
C TYR A 185 16.20 -10.91 7.70
N ASP A 186 16.73 -9.81 7.16
CA ASP A 186 16.71 -9.46 5.72
C ASP A 186 15.30 -9.23 5.13
N TYR A 187 14.29 -8.99 5.97
CA TYR A 187 12.95 -8.59 5.53
C TYR A 187 12.63 -7.16 5.95
N VAL A 188 11.83 -6.50 5.11
CA VAL A 188 11.15 -5.24 5.42
C VAL A 188 9.95 -5.51 6.31
N PHE A 189 9.87 -4.74 7.40
CA PHE A 189 8.75 -4.70 8.33
C PHE A 189 8.11 -3.33 8.31
N LEU A 190 6.78 -3.30 8.20
CA LEU A 190 6.00 -2.06 8.19
C LEU A 190 5.29 -1.89 9.52
N GLU A 191 5.47 -0.75 10.16
CA GLU A 191 4.68 -0.38 11.32
C GLU A 191 3.24 -0.01 10.94
N LYS A 192 2.33 -0.12 11.90
CA LYS A 192 0.92 0.26 11.70
C LYS A 192 0.77 1.71 11.27
N VAL A 193 1.65 2.58 11.76
CA VAL A 193 1.69 4.00 11.42
C VAL A 193 2.02 4.20 9.93
N PHE A 194 2.94 3.41 9.36
CA PHE A 194 3.30 3.50 7.95
C PHE A 194 2.09 3.23 7.03
N ILE A 195 1.39 2.12 7.27
CA ILE A 195 0.24 1.74 6.44
C ILE A 195 -0.93 2.71 6.60
N GLN A 196 -1.13 3.26 7.80
CA GLN A 196 -2.15 4.28 8.05
C GLN A 196 -1.84 5.58 7.32
N ASN A 197 -0.59 6.04 7.38
CA ASN A 197 -0.14 7.25 6.70
C ASN A 197 -0.21 7.09 5.17
N SER A 198 0.17 5.91 4.67
CA SER A 198 0.08 5.57 3.25
C SER A 198 -1.37 5.63 2.76
N PHE A 199 -2.30 5.04 3.52
CA PHE A 199 -3.73 5.11 3.20
C PHE A 199 -4.23 6.55 3.20
N ASN A 200 -3.92 7.31 4.24
CA ASN A 200 -4.36 8.70 4.38
C ASN A 200 -3.86 9.57 3.22
N LEU A 201 -2.61 9.39 2.79
CA LEU A 201 -2.05 10.06 1.63
C LEU A 201 -2.87 9.75 0.36
N VAL A 202 -3.01 8.47 0.02
CA VAL A 202 -3.73 8.03 -1.19
C VAL A 202 -5.18 8.50 -1.18
N ASN A 203 -5.88 8.28 -0.07
CA ASN A 203 -7.28 8.66 0.09
C ASN A 203 -7.46 10.19 -0.04
N THR A 204 -6.60 10.97 0.61
CA THR A 204 -6.71 12.45 0.57
C THR A 204 -6.44 12.99 -0.82
N GLU A 205 -5.36 12.54 -1.45
CA GLU A 205 -4.97 13.03 -2.78
C GLU A 205 -5.93 12.59 -3.88
N LEU A 206 -6.40 11.32 -3.89
CA LEU A 206 -7.37 10.88 -4.89
C LEU A 206 -8.69 11.63 -4.77
N ARG A 207 -9.23 11.82 -3.56
CA ARG A 207 -10.47 12.58 -3.37
C ARG A 207 -10.30 14.02 -3.83
N ARG A 208 -9.16 14.65 -3.51
CA ARG A 208 -8.84 16.01 -3.97
C ARG A 208 -8.75 16.09 -5.49
N ILE A 209 -8.07 15.15 -6.14
CA ILE A 209 -7.93 15.10 -7.61
C ILE A 209 -9.29 14.91 -8.27
N ILE A 210 -10.13 14.00 -7.76
CA ILE A 210 -11.48 13.79 -8.28
C ILE A 210 -12.29 15.09 -8.23
N GLU A 211 -12.25 15.81 -7.12
CA GLU A 211 -12.95 17.10 -7.02
C GLU A 211 -12.41 18.15 -7.98
N LEU A 212 -11.09 18.21 -8.20
CA LEU A 212 -10.50 19.08 -9.21
C LEU A 212 -10.99 18.73 -10.62
N VAL A 213 -11.07 17.44 -10.95
CA VAL A 213 -11.53 16.98 -12.26
C VAL A 213 -13.01 17.25 -12.46
N ARG A 214 -13.85 17.05 -11.43
CA ARG A 214 -15.27 17.41 -11.46
C ARG A 214 -15.46 18.90 -11.73
N GLN A 215 -14.76 19.75 -10.98
CA GLN A 215 -14.82 21.21 -11.17
C GLN A 215 -14.29 21.67 -12.53
N TRP A 216 -13.33 20.95 -13.10
CA TRP A 216 -12.83 21.20 -14.43
C TRP A 216 -13.85 20.79 -15.49
N ASP A 217 -14.41 19.58 -15.40
CA ASP A 217 -15.39 19.03 -16.35
C ASP A 217 -16.70 19.85 -16.35
N ASP A 218 -17.14 20.37 -15.19
CA ASP A 218 -18.34 21.22 -15.10
C ASP A 218 -18.19 22.59 -15.79
N LYS A 219 -16.96 22.98 -16.15
CA LYS A 219 -16.64 24.25 -16.85
C LYS A 219 -16.42 24.07 -18.36
N VAL A 220 -16.28 22.83 -18.83
CA VAL A 220 -16.03 22.47 -20.24
C VAL A 220 -17.35 22.16 -20.92
#